data_AF-A0A349UPQ6-F1
#
_entry.id   AF-A0A349UPQ6-F1
#
_cell.length_a   1.000
_cell.length_b   1.000
_cell.length_c   1.000
_cell.angle_alpha   90.00
_cell.angle_beta   90.00
_cell.angle_gamma   90.00
#
_symmetry.space_group_name_H-M   'P 1'
#
loop_
_entity.id
_entity.type
_entity.pdbx_description
1 polymer ?
#
loop_
_entity_poly.entity_id
_entity_poly.type
_entity_poly.pdbx_seq_one_letter_code
_entity_poly.pdbx_strand_id
1 'polypeptide(L)'
;GAVAVDDYWVLTARHLGGSVGGTVSFGGTNYTIAEVKYAPTDSGQTLPPDLMLLRVTQKLSGHYDLYTGNISSMTNKEAIVVGYGYDGVSTDSGTKYSWNTGTATVERWGTNKITGNTRVTGSVSGTPTYNSRCLEMEFTLGNTEYEAGLADRDSGGGIFVKVSDGDGGYKWVLAGINAYVDNQLTGVDKNWAVAIPSYYNWITTTIPEPATFSVLLGGVALLAARRRRRKAA
;
A
#
# COMPACT_ATOMS: atom_id res chain seq x y z
N GLY A 1 -5.84 5.66 4.73
CA GLY A 1 -4.41 5.51 5.04
C GLY A 1 -3.59 5.65 3.77
N ALA A 2 -2.26 5.65 3.89
CA ALA A 2 -1.31 5.54 2.78
C ALA A 2 0.02 4.98 3.32
N VAL A 3 0.82 4.35 2.46
CA VAL A 3 2.13 3.78 2.84
C VAL A 3 3.22 4.39 1.97
N ALA A 4 4.29 4.90 2.60
CA ALA A 4 5.47 5.38 1.89
C ALA A 4 6.26 4.23 1.26
N VAL A 5 6.55 4.34 -0.04
CA VAL A 5 7.23 3.31 -0.84
C VAL A 5 8.46 3.81 -1.61
N ASP A 6 8.71 5.11 -1.56
CA ASP A 6 9.91 5.78 -2.05
C ASP A 6 10.08 7.10 -1.29
N ASP A 7 11.19 7.82 -1.49
CA ASP A 7 11.44 9.15 -0.92
C ASP A 7 10.33 10.17 -1.21
N TYR A 8 9.63 10.06 -2.35
CA TYR A 8 8.58 11.02 -2.72
C TYR A 8 7.25 10.37 -3.10
N TRP A 9 7.09 9.06 -2.91
CA TRP A 9 5.88 8.36 -3.35
C TRP A 9 5.24 7.55 -2.25
N VAL A 10 3.91 7.56 -2.26
CA VAL A 10 3.08 6.76 -1.36
C VAL A 10 2.06 5.96 -2.16
N LEU A 11 1.79 4.74 -1.71
CA LEU A 11 0.70 3.90 -2.19
C LEU A 11 -0.54 4.04 -1.31
N THR A 12 -1.70 3.97 -1.93
CA THR A 12 -2.99 3.96 -1.23
C THR A 12 -4.07 3.31 -2.09
N ALA A 13 -5.20 2.97 -1.48
CA ALA A 13 -6.42 2.60 -2.18
C ALA A 13 -6.91 3.79 -3.02
N ARG A 14 -7.38 3.51 -4.24
CA ARG A 14 -7.82 4.51 -5.20
C ARG A 14 -9.18 5.12 -4.84
N HIS A 15 -10.06 4.35 -4.19
CA HIS A 15 -11.38 4.81 -3.77
C HIS A 15 -11.30 5.92 -2.70
N LEU A 16 -10.18 6.03 -1.98
CA LEU A 16 -9.94 7.16 -1.07
C LEU A 16 -9.76 8.49 -1.79
N GLY A 17 -9.46 8.44 -3.09
CA GLY A 17 -9.15 9.60 -3.89
C GLY A 17 -7.90 10.33 -3.39
N GLY A 18 -7.72 11.52 -3.91
CA GLY A 18 -6.51 12.30 -3.76
C GLY A 18 -6.33 13.14 -5.01
N SER A 19 -5.96 14.40 -4.82
CA SER A 19 -5.81 15.34 -5.92
C SER A 19 -4.53 16.14 -5.73
N VAL A 20 -3.98 16.62 -6.85
CA VAL A 20 -2.86 17.57 -6.80
C VAL A 20 -3.28 18.78 -5.97
N GLY A 21 -2.42 19.20 -5.05
CA GLY A 21 -2.70 20.24 -4.06
C GLY A 21 -3.38 19.74 -2.78
N GLY A 22 -3.91 18.52 -2.76
CA GLY A 22 -4.35 17.84 -1.53
C GLY A 22 -3.17 17.42 -0.65
N THR A 23 -3.45 16.80 0.49
CA THR A 23 -2.41 16.41 1.46
C THR A 23 -2.52 14.96 1.91
N VAL A 24 -1.38 14.35 2.21
CA VAL A 24 -1.24 13.10 2.98
C VAL A 24 -0.42 13.40 4.24
N SER A 25 -0.75 12.78 5.37
CA SER A 25 -0.07 13.02 6.64
C SER A 25 0.74 11.80 7.09
N PHE A 26 1.99 12.01 7.49
CA PHE A 26 2.86 11.00 8.10
C PHE A 26 3.53 11.58 9.34
N GLY A 27 3.44 10.89 10.49
CA GLY A 27 4.06 11.33 11.74
C GLY A 27 3.65 12.75 12.17
N GLY A 28 2.41 13.15 11.88
CA GLY A 28 1.90 14.50 12.14
C GLY A 28 2.36 15.58 11.14
N THR A 29 3.16 15.23 10.14
CA THR A 29 3.59 16.16 9.08
C THR A 29 2.72 16.00 7.84
N ASN A 30 2.21 17.12 7.31
CA ASN A 30 1.41 17.12 6.08
C ASN A 30 2.29 17.34 4.86
N TYR A 31 2.17 16.43 3.90
CA TYR A 31 2.87 16.44 2.62
C TYR A 31 1.87 16.79 1.52
N THR A 32 2.19 17.78 0.69
CA THR A 32 1.32 18.17 -0.43
C THR A 32 1.49 17.19 -1.58
N ILE A 33 0.38 16.76 -2.18
CA ILE A 33 0.34 15.89 -3.35
C ILE A 33 0.69 16.71 -4.59
N ALA A 34 1.79 16.34 -5.24
CA ALA A 34 2.27 16.92 -6.48
C ALA A 34 1.76 16.17 -7.72
N GLU A 35 1.46 14.88 -7.59
CA GLU A 35 1.07 14.03 -8.71
C GLU A 35 0.21 12.85 -8.26
N VAL A 36 -0.72 12.42 -9.11
CA VAL A 36 -1.56 11.24 -8.91
C VAL A 36 -1.38 10.30 -10.10
N LYS A 37 -1.07 9.03 -9.84
CA LYS A 37 -0.94 7.98 -10.85
C LYS A 37 -1.84 6.80 -10.48
N TYR A 38 -2.82 6.51 -11.31
CA TYR A 38 -3.69 5.35 -11.12
C TYR A 38 -3.04 4.09 -11.68
N ALA A 39 -3.18 2.97 -10.96
CA ALA A 39 -2.78 1.68 -11.48
C ALA A 39 -3.58 1.34 -12.76
N PRO A 40 -2.93 0.78 -13.79
CA PRO A 40 -3.57 0.48 -15.06
C PRO A 40 -4.56 -0.67 -14.91
N THR A 41 -5.58 -0.67 -15.77
CA THR A 41 -6.48 -1.82 -15.90
C THR A 41 -5.69 -3.05 -16.33
N ASP A 42 -5.89 -4.15 -15.62
CA ASP A 42 -5.26 -5.43 -15.95
C ASP A 42 -5.70 -5.94 -17.32
N SER A 43 -4.80 -6.60 -18.05
CA SER A 43 -5.11 -7.19 -19.36
C SER A 43 -6.33 -8.11 -19.29
N GLY A 44 -7.27 -7.92 -20.22
CA GLY A 44 -8.53 -8.66 -20.28
C GLY A 44 -9.59 -8.24 -19.27
N GLN A 45 -9.34 -7.20 -18.45
CA GLN A 45 -10.34 -6.62 -17.55
C GLN A 45 -10.88 -5.29 -18.12
N THR A 46 -12.10 -4.93 -17.73
CA THR A 46 -12.74 -3.65 -18.09
C THR A 46 -12.69 -2.63 -16.96
N LEU A 47 -12.56 -3.10 -15.72
CA LEU A 47 -12.53 -2.27 -14.51
C LEU A 47 -11.09 -2.14 -14.00
N PRO A 48 -10.66 -0.94 -13.59
CA PRO A 48 -9.32 -0.74 -13.06
C PRO A 48 -9.19 -1.30 -11.64
N PRO A 49 -7.96 -1.57 -11.18
CA PRO A 49 -7.71 -1.90 -9.77
C PRO A 49 -7.89 -0.69 -8.85
N ASP A 50 -8.16 -0.97 -7.58
CA ASP A 50 -8.31 0.00 -6.50
C ASP A 50 -6.96 0.37 -5.88
N LEU A 51 -6.04 0.83 -6.73
CA LEU A 51 -4.67 1.17 -6.33
C LEU A 51 -4.22 2.43 -7.04
N MET A 52 -3.52 3.29 -6.30
CA MET A 52 -2.88 4.45 -6.88
C MET A 52 -1.62 4.85 -6.12
N LEU A 53 -0.77 5.59 -6.84
CA LEU A 53 0.43 6.25 -6.35
C LEU A 53 0.17 7.75 -6.26
N LEU A 54 0.64 8.35 -5.16
CA LEU A 54 0.66 9.79 -4.96
C LEU A 54 2.11 10.23 -4.81
N ARG A 55 2.56 11.17 -5.64
CA ARG A 55 3.86 11.84 -5.44
C ARG A 55 3.66 13.02 -4.53
N VAL A 56 4.52 13.19 -3.53
CA VAL A 56 4.51 14.34 -2.64
C VAL A 56 5.58 15.36 -2.99
N THR A 57 5.40 16.61 -2.55
CA THR A 57 6.32 17.73 -2.85
C THR A 57 7.62 17.70 -2.05
N GLN A 58 7.66 16.95 -0.95
CA GLN A 58 8.78 16.92 0.00
C GLN A 58 9.18 15.48 0.29
N LYS A 59 10.46 15.29 0.60
CA LYS A 59 11.01 13.97 0.92
C LYS A 59 10.37 13.43 2.20
N LEU A 60 9.90 12.19 2.14
CA LEU A 60 9.37 11.43 3.27
C LEU A 60 10.53 11.01 4.20
N SER A 61 10.23 10.84 5.48
CA SER A 61 11.23 10.47 6.50
C SER A 61 11.75 9.04 6.35
N GLY A 62 11.03 8.20 5.62
CA GLY A 62 11.37 6.81 5.33
C GLY A 62 10.29 6.16 4.46
N HIS A 63 10.58 4.96 3.97
CA HIS A 63 9.67 4.16 3.18
C HIS A 63 9.93 2.67 3.41
N TYR A 64 9.00 1.83 2.96
CA TYR A 64 9.14 0.38 3.01
C TYR A 64 9.45 -0.20 1.63
N ASP A 65 10.32 -1.20 1.61
CA ASP A 65 10.53 -2.04 0.44
C ASP A 65 9.22 -2.73 0.03
N LEU A 66 9.05 -2.91 -1.28
CA LEU A 66 7.95 -3.69 -1.84
C LEU A 66 8.28 -5.18 -1.79
N TYR A 67 7.27 -6.02 -1.58
CA TYR A 67 7.41 -7.46 -1.75
C TYR A 67 7.67 -7.81 -3.22
N THR A 68 8.80 -8.46 -3.49
CA THR A 68 9.27 -8.79 -4.85
C THR A 68 8.95 -10.23 -5.29
N GLY A 69 8.44 -11.06 -4.38
CA GLY A 69 8.11 -12.46 -4.66
C GLY A 69 6.82 -12.63 -5.46
N ASN A 70 6.44 -13.88 -5.71
CA ASN A 70 5.20 -14.18 -6.43
C ASN A 70 3.99 -14.13 -5.48
N ILE A 71 2.86 -13.60 -5.95
CA ILE A 71 1.60 -13.62 -5.19
C ILE A 71 1.19 -15.04 -4.75
N SER A 72 1.47 -16.07 -5.55
CA SER A 72 1.16 -17.46 -5.21
C SER A 72 1.94 -18.00 -4.01
N SER A 73 3.10 -17.40 -3.69
CA SER A 73 3.91 -17.78 -2.53
C SER A 73 3.48 -17.12 -1.23
N MET A 74 2.41 -16.31 -1.26
CA MET A 74 1.94 -15.56 -0.09
C MET A 74 1.04 -16.37 0.83
N THR A 75 0.40 -17.43 0.32
CA THR A 75 -0.49 -18.29 1.11
C THR A 75 0.25 -18.88 2.32
N ASN A 76 -0.44 -18.92 3.45
CA ASN A 76 0.04 -19.32 4.78
C ASN A 76 1.08 -18.41 5.44
N LYS A 77 1.44 -17.26 4.85
CA LYS A 77 2.27 -16.28 5.56
C LYS A 77 1.43 -15.53 6.59
N GLU A 78 1.98 -15.40 7.79
CA GLU A 78 1.52 -14.39 8.74
C GLU A 78 1.94 -13.01 8.22
N ALA A 79 1.02 -12.05 8.33
CA ALA A 79 1.22 -10.68 7.94
C ALA A 79 0.85 -9.73 9.07
N ILE A 80 1.59 -8.63 9.19
CA ILE A 80 1.18 -7.49 9.99
C ILE A 80 0.16 -6.70 9.18
N VAL A 81 -0.96 -6.40 9.81
CA VAL A 81 -2.05 -5.59 9.28
C VAL A 81 -2.00 -4.24 9.99
N VAL A 82 -1.88 -3.13 9.26
CA VAL A 82 -1.84 -1.77 9.83
C VAL A 82 -2.94 -0.93 9.23
N GLY A 83 -3.64 -0.16 10.07
CA GLY A 83 -4.72 0.71 9.64
C GLY A 83 -5.13 1.76 10.67
N TYR A 84 -6.09 2.59 10.30
CA TYR A 84 -6.59 3.73 11.09
C TYR A 84 -8.10 3.61 11.36
N GLY A 85 -8.68 2.46 11.10
CA GLY A 85 -10.10 2.19 11.15
C GLY A 85 -10.69 2.23 12.55
N TYR A 86 -11.97 1.91 12.62
CA TYR A 86 -12.61 1.62 13.89
C TYR A 86 -11.96 0.42 14.57
N ASP A 87 -11.97 0.40 15.90
CA ASP A 87 -11.73 -0.85 16.61
C ASP A 87 -12.99 -1.74 16.60
N GLY A 88 -12.87 -2.91 17.22
CA GLY A 88 -13.93 -3.89 17.21
C GLY A 88 -13.72 -4.98 18.24
N VAL A 89 -14.66 -5.91 18.26
CA VAL A 89 -14.60 -7.10 19.10
C VAL A 89 -14.86 -8.33 18.24
N SER A 90 -14.18 -9.42 18.60
CA SER A 90 -14.48 -10.72 18.01
C SER A 90 -15.88 -11.19 18.42
N THR A 91 -16.57 -11.85 17.50
CA THR A 91 -17.92 -12.39 17.65
C THR A 91 -17.99 -13.79 17.02
N ASP A 92 -19.15 -14.44 17.12
CA ASP A 92 -19.42 -15.76 16.51
C ASP A 92 -18.35 -16.81 16.82
N SER A 93 -18.03 -16.98 18.11
CA SER A 93 -16.99 -17.92 18.58
C SER A 93 -15.59 -17.72 17.98
N GLY A 94 -15.30 -16.53 17.45
CA GLY A 94 -13.98 -16.20 16.92
C GLY A 94 -13.90 -16.09 15.40
N THR A 95 -14.95 -16.40 14.64
CA THR A 95 -14.90 -16.39 13.16
C THR A 95 -15.36 -15.08 12.55
N LYS A 96 -15.87 -14.16 13.37
CA LYS A 96 -16.39 -12.86 12.94
C LYS A 96 -15.92 -11.74 13.83
N TYR A 97 -16.12 -10.50 13.40
CA TYR A 97 -15.90 -9.30 14.20
C TYR A 97 -16.98 -8.24 13.94
N SER A 98 -17.23 -7.42 14.95
CA SER A 98 -18.07 -6.23 14.81
C SER A 98 -17.25 -4.97 14.99
N TRP A 99 -17.61 -3.92 14.26
CA TRP A 99 -16.97 -2.61 14.37
C TRP A 99 -17.65 -1.76 15.43
N ASN A 100 -16.85 -1.07 16.23
CA ASN A 100 -17.34 -0.05 17.13
C ASN A 100 -17.21 1.33 16.46
N THR A 101 -18.29 1.77 15.80
CA THR A 101 -18.31 3.03 15.04
C THR A 101 -18.27 4.29 15.92
N GLY A 102 -18.34 4.15 17.25
CA GLY A 102 -18.24 5.24 18.21
C GLY A 102 -16.82 5.60 18.63
N THR A 103 -15.79 4.88 18.16
CA THR A 103 -14.41 5.08 18.61
C THR A 103 -13.60 5.96 17.67
N ALA A 104 -12.55 6.57 18.23
CA ALA A 104 -11.61 7.34 17.44
C ALA A 104 -10.82 6.44 16.49
N THR A 105 -10.64 6.92 15.26
CA THR A 105 -9.74 6.38 14.25
C THR A 105 -8.30 6.74 14.62
N VAL A 106 -7.58 5.79 15.21
CA VAL A 106 -6.15 5.91 15.54
C VAL A 106 -5.39 4.78 14.85
N GLU A 107 -4.10 5.00 14.60
CA GLU A 107 -3.24 3.97 14.05
C GLU A 107 -3.19 2.76 14.97
N ARG A 108 -3.52 1.60 14.43
CA ARG A 108 -3.46 0.30 15.11
C ARG A 108 -2.81 -0.72 14.20
N TRP A 109 -2.34 -1.78 14.82
CA TRP A 109 -1.82 -2.94 14.11
C TRP A 109 -2.30 -4.23 14.78
N GLY A 110 -2.30 -5.30 14.00
CA GLY A 110 -2.46 -6.68 14.47
C GLY A 110 -1.82 -7.62 13.45
N THR A 111 -2.10 -8.90 13.60
CA THR A 111 -1.65 -9.94 12.67
C THR A 111 -2.84 -10.63 12.02
N ASN A 112 -2.64 -11.16 10.82
CA ASN A 112 -3.57 -12.09 10.20
C ASN A 112 -2.78 -13.04 9.29
N LYS A 113 -3.37 -14.19 8.96
CA LYS A 113 -2.78 -15.15 8.04
C LYS A 113 -3.35 -14.97 6.64
N ILE A 114 -2.47 -14.85 5.66
CA ILE A 114 -2.87 -14.85 4.25
C ILE A 114 -3.35 -16.25 3.89
N THR A 115 -4.64 -16.43 3.65
CA THR A 115 -5.27 -17.71 3.32
C THR A 115 -5.27 -17.99 1.82
N GLY A 116 -5.10 -16.94 1.00
CA GLY A 116 -5.04 -17.10 -0.44
C GLY A 116 -4.83 -15.79 -1.18
N ASN A 117 -5.11 -15.86 -2.48
CA ASN A 117 -5.20 -14.70 -3.34
C ASN A 117 -6.35 -14.89 -4.32
N THR A 118 -7.03 -13.80 -4.64
CA THR A 118 -8.21 -13.81 -5.52
C THR A 118 -8.34 -12.48 -6.24
N ARG A 119 -9.29 -12.40 -7.17
CA ARG A 119 -9.70 -11.13 -7.78
C ARG A 119 -10.99 -10.67 -7.13
N VAL A 120 -10.98 -9.47 -6.55
CA VAL A 120 -12.15 -8.86 -5.91
C VAL A 120 -12.71 -7.79 -6.82
N THR A 121 -14.01 -7.88 -7.11
CA THR A 121 -14.77 -6.80 -7.75
C THR A 121 -15.62 -6.13 -6.67
N GLY A 122 -15.35 -4.86 -6.37
CA GLY A 122 -16.00 -4.17 -5.28
C GLY A 122 -16.11 -2.67 -5.53
N SER A 123 -17.05 -2.03 -4.85
CA SER A 123 -17.25 -0.58 -4.84
C SER A 123 -17.46 -0.11 -3.41
N VAL A 124 -16.86 1.01 -3.06
CA VAL A 124 -17.22 1.77 -1.86
C VAL A 124 -18.29 2.78 -2.24
N SER A 125 -19.26 3.04 -1.35
CA SER A 125 -20.34 4.00 -1.62
C SER A 125 -19.80 5.35 -2.11
N GLY A 126 -20.34 5.86 -3.21
CA GLY A 126 -19.88 7.12 -3.82
C GLY A 126 -18.61 7.02 -4.67
N THR A 127 -18.08 5.82 -4.90
CA THR A 127 -16.87 5.58 -5.71
C THR A 127 -17.15 4.60 -6.85
N PRO A 128 -16.35 4.62 -7.94
CA PRO A 128 -16.43 3.62 -9.01
C PRO A 128 -16.26 2.18 -8.49
N THR A 129 -16.76 1.22 -9.27
CA THR A 129 -16.40 -0.19 -9.07
C THR A 129 -14.97 -0.44 -9.56
N TYR A 130 -14.21 -1.17 -8.76
CA TYR A 130 -12.86 -1.59 -9.06
C TYR A 130 -12.77 -3.11 -9.17
N ASN A 131 -11.72 -3.58 -9.83
CA ASN A 131 -11.43 -4.99 -10.00
C ASN A 131 -9.94 -5.25 -9.77
N SER A 132 -9.63 -5.81 -8.60
CA SER A 132 -8.27 -5.83 -8.06
C SER A 132 -7.79 -7.27 -7.83
N ARG A 133 -6.51 -7.55 -8.11
CA ARG A 133 -5.85 -8.74 -7.58
C ARG A 133 -5.49 -8.51 -6.12
N CYS A 134 -5.98 -9.38 -5.24
CA CYS A 134 -5.91 -9.20 -3.80
C CYS A 134 -5.28 -10.39 -3.09
N LEU A 135 -4.62 -10.11 -1.96
CA LEU A 135 -4.37 -11.06 -0.90
C LEU A 135 -5.67 -11.24 -0.11
N GLU A 136 -6.00 -12.48 0.21
CA GLU A 136 -7.15 -12.83 1.04
C GLU A 136 -6.68 -13.25 2.43
N MET A 137 -7.36 -12.77 3.46
CA MET A 137 -7.15 -13.10 4.86
C MET A 137 -8.51 -13.39 5.50
N GLU A 138 -8.64 -14.55 6.14
CA GLU A 138 -9.85 -14.92 6.88
C GLU A 138 -9.62 -14.66 8.37
N PHE A 139 -10.53 -13.94 9.01
CA PHE A 139 -10.43 -13.66 10.44
C PHE A 139 -10.83 -14.88 11.25
N THR A 140 -9.89 -15.46 11.99
CA THR A 140 -10.20 -16.54 12.93
C THR A 140 -9.42 -16.32 14.19
N LEU A 141 -10.10 -15.99 15.28
CA LEU A 141 -9.48 -15.68 16.57
C LEU A 141 -8.56 -16.82 16.99
N GLY A 142 -7.29 -16.49 17.27
CA GLY A 142 -6.25 -17.45 17.63
C GLY A 142 -5.50 -18.07 16.44
N ASN A 143 -5.81 -17.71 15.19
CA ASN A 143 -5.03 -18.13 14.02
C ASN A 143 -3.64 -17.47 14.01
N THR A 144 -3.51 -16.28 14.59
CA THR A 144 -2.25 -15.59 14.88
C THR A 144 -2.26 -15.02 16.32
N GLU A 145 -1.09 -14.65 16.86
CA GLU A 145 -0.97 -14.16 18.26
C GLU A 145 -1.78 -12.89 18.51
N TYR A 146 -1.80 -11.97 17.53
CA TYR A 146 -2.52 -10.70 17.59
C TYR A 146 -3.60 -10.61 16.50
N GLU A 147 -4.38 -11.69 16.33
CA GLU A 147 -5.38 -11.79 15.25
C GLU A 147 -6.28 -10.55 15.15
N ALA A 148 -6.27 -9.92 13.97
CA ALA A 148 -7.04 -8.72 13.69
C ALA A 148 -7.75 -8.81 12.32
N GLY A 149 -8.98 -8.29 12.28
CA GLY A 149 -9.72 -8.01 11.06
C GLY A 149 -9.55 -6.54 10.66
N LEU A 150 -9.89 -6.24 9.40
CA LEU A 150 -9.98 -4.85 8.94
C LEU A 150 -11.36 -4.28 9.29
N ALA A 151 -11.39 -2.97 9.47
CA ALA A 151 -12.60 -2.20 9.70
C ALA A 151 -12.81 -1.12 8.64
N ASP A 152 -14.02 -0.54 8.64
CA ASP A 152 -14.24 0.69 7.91
C ASP A 152 -13.16 1.73 8.29
N ARG A 153 -12.72 2.47 7.27
CA ARG A 153 -11.60 3.44 7.30
C ARG A 153 -10.18 2.86 7.41
N ASP A 154 -9.99 1.54 7.41
CA ASP A 154 -8.64 0.95 7.26
C ASP A 154 -8.09 1.00 5.84
N SER A 155 -8.91 1.34 4.85
CA SER A 155 -8.52 1.49 3.45
C SER A 155 -7.23 2.29 3.29
N GLY A 156 -6.37 1.86 2.38
CA GLY A 156 -5.06 2.47 2.14
C GLY A 156 -3.99 2.14 3.20
N GLY A 157 -4.34 1.44 4.29
CA GLY A 157 -3.39 0.84 5.23
C GLY A 157 -2.56 -0.28 4.60
N GLY A 158 -1.49 -0.69 5.29
CA GLY A 158 -0.50 -1.62 4.75
C GLY A 158 -0.62 -3.04 5.31
N ILE A 159 -0.37 -4.03 4.44
CA ILE A 159 -0.11 -5.42 4.81
C ILE A 159 1.38 -5.69 4.63
N PHE A 160 2.07 -6.11 5.70
CA PHE A 160 3.51 -6.36 5.68
C PHE A 160 3.82 -7.83 5.96
N VAL A 161 4.75 -8.40 5.22
CA VAL A 161 5.24 -9.76 5.46
C VAL A 161 6.72 -9.78 5.75
N LYS A 162 7.12 -10.75 6.57
CA LYS A 162 8.52 -10.99 6.91
C LYS A 162 9.18 -11.81 5.80
N VAL A 163 10.31 -11.31 5.29
CA VAL A 163 11.14 -11.99 4.29
C VAL A 163 12.57 -12.09 4.81
N SER A 164 13.31 -13.10 4.36
CA SER A 164 14.76 -13.18 4.60
C SER A 164 15.44 -11.99 3.94
N ASP A 165 16.41 -11.39 4.62
CA ASP A 165 17.26 -10.35 4.06
C ASP A 165 18.46 -10.89 3.26
N GLY A 166 18.67 -12.21 3.29
CA GLY A 166 19.79 -12.89 2.61
C GLY A 166 21.02 -13.13 3.48
N ASP A 167 21.14 -12.43 4.61
CA ASP A 167 22.30 -12.47 5.51
C ASP A 167 21.98 -13.18 6.85
N GLY A 168 20.96 -14.04 6.83
CA GLY A 168 20.47 -14.75 8.01
C GLY A 168 19.55 -13.93 8.91
N GLY A 169 19.20 -12.70 8.50
CA GLY A 169 18.21 -11.86 9.16
C GLY A 169 16.89 -11.81 8.42
N TYR A 170 16.07 -10.84 8.79
CA TYR A 170 14.74 -10.65 8.24
C TYR A 170 14.37 -9.18 8.14
N LYS A 171 13.56 -8.85 7.13
CA LYS A 171 12.93 -7.54 6.98
C LYS A 171 11.44 -7.64 6.72
N TRP A 172 10.72 -6.60 7.10
CA TRP A 172 9.32 -6.41 6.76
C TRP A 172 9.21 -5.66 5.44
N VAL A 173 8.40 -6.20 4.53
CA VAL A 173 8.17 -5.59 3.21
C VAL A 173 6.67 -5.47 2.95
N LEU A 174 6.28 -4.43 2.22
CA LEU A 174 4.89 -4.16 1.89
C LEU A 174 4.38 -5.17 0.85
N ALA A 175 3.39 -5.96 1.22
CA ALA A 175 2.79 -6.98 0.37
C ALA A 175 1.38 -6.63 -0.13
N GLY A 176 0.67 -5.75 0.56
CA GLY A 176 -0.66 -5.34 0.14
C GLY A 176 -1.10 -3.97 0.67
N ILE A 177 -2.11 -3.41 0.03
CA ILE A 177 -2.82 -2.20 0.47
C ILE A 177 -4.27 -2.55 0.79
N ASN A 178 -4.71 -2.30 2.03
CA ASN A 178 -6.06 -2.58 2.50
C ASN A 178 -7.10 -1.90 1.59
N ALA A 179 -8.11 -2.64 1.14
CA ALA A 179 -9.11 -2.10 0.22
C ALA A 179 -10.53 -2.61 0.45
N TYR A 180 -10.69 -3.87 0.85
CA TYR A 180 -12.01 -4.48 0.96
C TYR A 180 -12.14 -5.33 2.22
N VAL A 181 -13.38 -5.43 2.68
CA VAL A 181 -13.79 -6.23 3.82
C VAL A 181 -15.14 -6.86 3.49
N ASP A 182 -15.37 -8.04 4.05
CA ASP A 182 -16.67 -8.69 4.05
C ASP A 182 -16.92 -9.23 5.45
N ASN A 183 -17.81 -8.54 6.15
CA ASN A 183 -18.29 -8.87 7.48
C ASN A 183 -19.80 -9.16 7.49
N GLN A 184 -20.39 -9.44 6.32
CA GLN A 184 -21.85 -9.58 6.17
C GLN A 184 -22.27 -10.94 5.61
N LEU A 185 -21.32 -11.79 5.19
CA LEU A 185 -21.64 -13.12 4.68
C LEU A 185 -21.72 -14.21 5.77
N THR A 186 -22.28 -15.35 5.37
CA THR A 186 -22.24 -16.60 6.15
C THR A 186 -20.82 -17.17 6.14
N GLY A 187 -20.34 -17.62 7.30
CA GLY A 187 -19.01 -18.20 7.44
C GLY A 187 -18.06 -17.28 8.19
N VAL A 188 -16.82 -17.19 7.72
CA VAL A 188 -15.73 -16.45 8.33
C VAL A 188 -15.62 -15.07 7.68
N ASP A 189 -15.42 -14.02 8.48
CA ASP A 189 -15.22 -12.67 7.96
C ASP A 189 -13.90 -12.59 7.19
N LYS A 190 -13.91 -11.86 6.07
CA LYS A 190 -12.78 -11.78 5.15
C LYS A 190 -12.27 -10.36 4.98
N ASN A 191 -10.97 -10.27 4.79
CA ASN A 191 -10.25 -9.03 4.54
C ASN A 191 -9.45 -9.20 3.25
N TRP A 192 -9.43 -8.17 2.41
CA TRP A 192 -8.63 -8.16 1.21
C TRP A 192 -7.80 -6.90 1.08
N ALA A 193 -6.56 -7.11 0.68
CA ALA A 193 -5.61 -6.06 0.35
C ALA A 193 -5.17 -6.21 -1.11
N VAL A 194 -5.15 -5.13 -1.88
CA VAL A 194 -4.63 -5.14 -3.25
C VAL A 194 -3.16 -5.57 -3.21
N ALA A 195 -2.84 -6.64 -3.94
CA ALA A 195 -1.58 -7.35 -3.81
C ALA A 195 -0.45 -6.64 -4.57
N ILE A 196 0.52 -6.08 -3.83
CA ILE A 196 1.73 -5.45 -4.39
C ILE A 196 2.44 -6.32 -5.43
N PRO A 197 2.68 -7.63 -5.24
CA PRO A 197 3.38 -8.42 -6.25
C PRO A 197 2.67 -8.48 -7.61
N SER A 198 1.35 -8.25 -7.66
CA SER A 198 0.61 -8.17 -8.94
C SER A 198 0.84 -6.86 -9.69
N TYR A 199 1.21 -5.80 -8.98
CA TYR A 199 1.37 -4.45 -9.52
C TYR A 199 2.82 -3.94 -9.44
N TYR A 200 3.76 -4.78 -8.98
CA TYR A 200 5.15 -4.43 -8.75
C TYR A 200 5.79 -3.72 -9.95
N ASN A 201 5.68 -4.31 -11.15
CA ASN A 201 6.25 -3.70 -12.36
C ASN A 201 5.67 -2.32 -12.67
N TRP A 202 4.37 -2.12 -12.48
CA TRP A 202 3.77 -0.81 -12.69
C TRP A 202 4.30 0.20 -11.66
N ILE A 203 4.40 -0.20 -10.39
CA ILE A 203 4.87 0.67 -9.31
C ILE A 203 6.30 1.12 -9.60
N THR A 204 7.22 0.18 -9.85
CA THR A 204 8.64 0.47 -10.03
C THR A 204 8.97 1.19 -11.34
N THR A 205 8.18 0.98 -12.40
CA THR A 205 8.35 1.75 -13.65
C THR A 205 7.72 3.14 -13.58
N THR A 206 6.78 3.36 -12.66
CA THR A 206 6.14 4.68 -12.45
C THR A 206 6.99 5.58 -11.56
N ILE A 207 7.63 5.02 -10.54
CA ILE A 207 8.52 5.75 -9.63
C ILE A 207 9.86 5.98 -10.36
N PRO A 208 10.24 7.24 -10.67
CA PRO A 208 11.49 7.50 -11.37
C PRO A 208 12.68 7.11 -10.49
N GLU A 209 13.62 6.34 -11.05
CA GLU A 209 14.91 6.09 -10.39
C GLU A 209 15.58 7.44 -10.03
N PRO A 210 16.16 7.59 -8.82
CA PRO A 210 16.80 8.84 -8.38
C PRO A 210 17.95 9.37 -9.27
N ALA A 211 18.38 8.63 -10.30
CA ALA A 211 19.60 8.87 -11.04
C ALA A 211 19.58 9.99 -12.10
N THR A 212 18.42 10.53 -12.51
CA THR A 212 18.41 11.47 -13.66
C THR A 212 18.76 12.92 -13.29
N PHE A 213 18.50 13.36 -12.06
CA PHE A 213 18.79 14.75 -11.65
C PHE A 213 20.28 15.02 -11.43
N SER A 214 21.02 14.06 -10.87
CA SER A 214 22.45 14.19 -10.59
C SER A 214 23.29 14.22 -11.87
N VAL A 215 22.91 13.44 -12.89
CA VAL A 215 23.62 13.43 -14.19
C VAL A 215 23.37 14.71 -14.99
N LEU A 216 22.16 15.28 -14.93
CA LEU A 216 21.83 16.54 -15.60
C LEU A 216 22.58 17.73 -15.00
N LEU A 217 22.64 17.82 -13.66
CA LEU A 217 23.38 18.87 -12.97
C LEU A 217 24.90 18.75 -13.17
N GLY A 218 25.44 17.53 -13.11
CA GLY A 218 26.86 17.27 -13.42
C GLY A 218 27.23 17.59 -14.87
N GLY A 219 26.36 17.24 -15.82
CA GLY A 219 26.56 17.52 -17.25
C GLY A 219 26.57 19.02 -17.57
N VAL A 220 25.66 19.80 -17.00
CA VAL A 220 25.60 21.26 -17.19
C VAL A 220 26.82 21.95 -16.55
N ALA A 221 27.24 21.53 -15.36
CA ALA A 221 28.43 22.07 -14.68
C ALA A 221 29.71 21.81 -15.48
N LEU A 222 29.88 20.61 -16.03
CA LEU A 222 31.03 20.25 -16.88
C LEU A 222 31.05 21.04 -18.19
N LEU A 223 29.89 21.24 -18.83
CA LEU A 223 29.79 22.06 -20.04
C LEU A 223 30.10 23.54 -19.77
N ALA A 224 29.64 24.09 -18.65
CA ALA A 224 29.95 25.46 -18.24
C ALA A 224 31.45 25.65 -17.91
N ALA A 225 32.07 24.68 -17.24
CA ALA A 225 33.50 24.69 -16.94
C ALA A 225 34.37 24.62 -18.21
N ARG A 226 33.97 23.77 -19.18
CA ARG A 226 34.68 23.63 -20.46
C ARG A 226 34.58 24.88 -21.32
N ARG A 227 33.46 25.61 -21.27
CA ARG A 227 33.25 26.87 -22.00
C ARG A 227 34.05 28.03 -21.42
N ARG A 228 34.27 28.07 -20.09
CA ARG A 228 35.15 29.06 -19.44
C ARG A 228 36.63 28.87 -19.80
N ARG A 229 37.12 27.63 -19.83
CA ARG A 229 38.52 27.35 -20.21
C ARG A 229 38.87 27.75 -21.64
N ARG A 230 37.93 27.71 -22.58
CA ARG A 230 38.14 28.13 -23.98
C ARG A 230 38.12 29.64 -24.21
N LYS A 231 37.69 30.45 -23.25
CA LYS A 231 37.71 31.92 -23.33
C LYS A 231 38.93 32.55 -22.64
N ALA A 232 39.71 31.74 -21.91
CA ALA A 232 40.87 32.18 -21.14
C ALA A 232 42.21 31.74 -21.78
N ALA A 233 42.16 31.22 -23.00
CA ALA A 233 43.28 30.93 -23.88
C ALA A 233 43.07 31.71 -25.18
#